data_AF-A0AAW1Z1Y8-F1
#
_entry.id   AF-A0AAW1Z1Y8-F1
#
_cell.length_a   1.000
_cell.length_b   1.000
_cell.length_c   1.000
_cell.angle_alpha   90.00
_cell.angle_beta   90.00
_cell.angle_gamma   90.00
#
_symmetry.space_group_name_H-M   'P 1'
#
loop_
_entity.id
_entity.type
_entity.pdbx_description
1 polymer ?
#
loop_
_entity_poly.entity_id
_entity_poly.type
_entity_poly.pdbx_seq_one_letter_code
_entity_poly.pdbx_strand_id
1 'polypeptide(L)'
;MWAESDLYPGVSCLQSNTEPVNGTVYRMYHGTTERAAEQIKVFGFQPSQDGMLGRGVYLSRDLNKASRYPLDKPHERVVIRVKVDVGKVKKIDQQGHPLQKTWHDHGYDTAWCPPNCGMLSSNLEEDCVWDPKRITIIDVIPPSLQNTVLADPVEGKNYTMFYGTSKEDAEKIKAHGFCQSNGILGHGVYLSRDVEKAFTVPAHVPVHQRSVLRVKVNVGKVKKVDYQGHPLQKTWHDHEYDTAWCPPHCGMMVRSGLEQDCVWDPKRITVIDVIRPKSKLRSL
;
A
#
# COMPACT_ATOMS: atom_id res chain seq x y z
N MET A 1 5.93 -6.67 -4.34
CA MET A 1 6.05 -5.58 -5.35
C MET A 1 5.02 -5.79 -6.47
N TRP A 2 3.93 -5.00 -6.41
CA TRP A 2 2.69 -4.95 -7.26
C TRP A 2 1.47 -5.53 -6.54
N ALA A 3 0.27 -4.97 -6.62
CA ALA A 3 -0.24 -3.72 -7.22
C ALA A 3 -1.71 -3.59 -6.78
N GLU A 4 -2.16 -2.41 -6.36
CA GLU A 4 -3.56 -2.05 -6.05
C GLU A 4 -4.51 -2.09 -7.28
N SER A 5 -4.29 -3.00 -8.23
CA SER A 5 -4.90 -3.05 -9.57
C SER A 5 -6.41 -3.23 -9.57
N ASP A 6 -7.00 -3.60 -8.44
CA ASP A 6 -8.37 -4.13 -8.38
C ASP A 6 -9.38 -3.16 -7.77
N LEU A 7 -8.95 -1.98 -7.32
CA LEU A 7 -9.86 -0.93 -6.84
C LEU A 7 -10.49 -0.13 -8.00
N TYR A 8 -9.86 -0.15 -9.18
CA TYR A 8 -10.33 0.51 -10.41
C TYR A 8 -9.88 -0.33 -11.63
N PRO A 9 -10.71 -1.28 -12.12
CA PRO A 9 -10.37 -2.07 -13.29
C PRO A 9 -10.13 -1.14 -14.49
N GLY A 10 -8.94 -1.18 -15.08
CA GLY A 10 -8.59 -0.44 -16.30
C GLY A 10 -7.33 0.42 -16.24
N VAL A 11 -6.61 0.51 -15.13
CA VAL A 11 -5.34 1.29 -15.06
C VAL A 11 -4.18 0.43 -14.58
N SER A 12 -3.14 0.38 -15.40
CA SER A 12 -1.94 -0.40 -15.15
C SER A 12 -1.20 0.12 -13.91
N CYS A 13 -0.79 -0.79 -13.03
CA CYS A 13 0.13 -0.50 -11.94
C CYS A 13 1.48 -1.06 -12.35
N LEU A 14 2.45 -0.18 -12.57
CA LEU A 14 3.82 -0.56 -12.94
C LEU A 14 4.73 -0.58 -11.70
N GLN A 15 5.84 -1.33 -11.72
CA GLN A 15 6.77 -1.39 -10.58
C GLN A 15 7.45 -0.05 -10.53
N SER A 16 7.70 0.43 -9.33
CA SER A 16 8.58 1.56 -9.11
C SER A 16 9.97 1.34 -9.72
N ASN A 17 10.45 0.10 -9.84
CA ASN A 17 11.74 -0.22 -10.46
C ASN A 17 11.69 -0.53 -11.98
N THR A 18 10.53 -0.44 -12.63
CA THR A 18 10.39 -0.70 -14.08
C THR A 18 10.28 0.62 -14.83
N GLU A 19 10.91 0.71 -16.00
CA GLU A 19 10.78 1.89 -16.86
C GLU A 19 9.35 2.06 -17.38
N PRO A 20 8.74 3.27 -17.25
CA PRO A 20 7.45 3.57 -17.84
C PRO A 20 7.47 3.42 -19.36
N VAL A 21 6.46 2.77 -19.92
CA VAL A 21 6.28 2.62 -21.36
C VAL A 21 5.55 3.85 -21.90
N ASN A 22 6.08 4.42 -22.99
CA ASN A 22 5.49 5.57 -23.67
C ASN A 22 4.01 5.34 -24.01
N GLY A 23 3.19 6.39 -23.85
CA GLY A 23 1.77 6.40 -24.17
C GLY A 23 0.90 5.52 -23.28
N THR A 24 1.45 5.01 -22.18
CA THR A 24 0.71 4.13 -21.25
C THR A 24 0.07 4.96 -20.13
N VAL A 25 -1.09 4.52 -19.66
CA VAL A 25 -1.73 5.10 -18.47
C VAL A 25 -1.38 4.28 -17.24
N TYR A 26 -0.77 4.92 -16.25
CA TYR A 26 -0.42 4.30 -14.98
C TYR A 26 -1.19 4.86 -13.81
N ARG A 27 -1.36 4.04 -12.77
CA ARG A 27 -1.76 4.54 -11.46
C ARG A 27 -0.52 5.01 -10.71
N MET A 28 -0.61 6.22 -10.17
CA MET A 28 0.44 6.85 -9.37
C MET A 28 -0.17 7.52 -8.13
N TYR A 29 0.69 8.06 -7.29
CA TYR A 29 0.37 8.61 -5.97
C TYR A 29 1.09 9.93 -5.76
N HIS A 30 0.36 10.91 -5.21
CA HIS A 30 0.89 12.20 -4.81
C HIS A 30 0.65 12.40 -3.30
N GLY A 31 1.72 12.46 -2.51
CA GLY A 31 1.65 12.79 -1.09
C GLY A 31 1.52 14.29 -0.87
N THR A 32 0.53 14.70 -0.09
CA THR A 32 0.28 16.12 0.19
C THR A 32 -0.47 16.30 1.52
N THR A 33 -0.84 17.53 1.89
CA THR A 33 -1.70 17.76 3.08
C THR A 33 -3.18 17.62 2.74
N GLU A 34 -4.02 17.34 3.73
CA GLU A 34 -5.48 17.26 3.56
C GLU A 34 -6.05 18.51 2.87
N ARG A 35 -5.68 19.70 3.37
CA ARG A 35 -6.07 20.99 2.79
C ARG A 35 -5.63 21.14 1.33
N ALA A 36 -4.40 20.73 1.00
CA ALA A 36 -3.91 20.80 -0.37
C ALA A 36 -4.62 19.81 -1.29
N ALA A 37 -4.97 18.61 -0.79
CA ALA A 37 -5.76 17.65 -1.54
C ALA A 37 -7.17 18.16 -1.85
N GLU A 38 -7.82 18.88 -0.93
CA GLU A 38 -9.09 19.56 -1.20
C GLU A 38 -8.95 20.61 -2.30
N GLN A 39 -7.89 21.43 -2.25
CA GLN A 39 -7.61 22.42 -3.30
C GLN A 39 -7.35 21.75 -4.66
N ILE A 40 -6.58 20.67 -4.69
CA ILE A 40 -6.29 19.91 -5.91
C ILE A 40 -7.57 19.28 -6.50
N LYS A 41 -8.52 18.84 -5.66
CA LYS A 41 -9.82 18.34 -6.14
C LYS A 41 -10.65 19.42 -6.83
N VAL A 42 -10.59 20.66 -6.34
CA VAL A 42 -11.40 21.78 -6.86
C VAL A 42 -10.74 22.44 -8.07
N PHE A 43 -9.44 22.70 -7.99
CA PHE A 43 -8.71 23.50 -8.98
C PHE A 43 -7.80 22.68 -9.89
N GLY A 44 -7.70 21.37 -9.68
CA GLY A 44 -6.75 20.50 -10.35
C GLY A 44 -5.33 20.64 -9.79
N PHE A 45 -4.42 19.81 -10.29
CA PHE A 45 -3.00 19.92 -9.96
C PHE A 45 -2.41 21.20 -10.56
N GLN A 46 -1.54 21.85 -9.78
CA GLN A 46 -0.70 22.95 -10.25
C GLN A 46 0.75 22.47 -10.27
N PRO A 47 1.49 22.68 -11.37
CA PRO A 47 2.88 22.25 -11.44
C PRO A 47 3.74 23.04 -10.45
N SER A 48 4.71 22.37 -9.82
CA SER A 48 5.73 23.06 -9.05
C SER A 48 6.55 23.98 -9.96
N GLN A 49 7.10 25.07 -9.44
CA GLN A 49 7.93 26.00 -10.22
C GLN A 49 9.32 25.43 -10.52
N ASP A 50 9.81 24.51 -9.69
CA ASP A 50 11.08 23.81 -9.85
C ASP A 50 11.07 22.49 -9.07
N GLY A 51 12.13 21.71 -9.22
CA GLY A 51 12.42 20.48 -8.49
C GLY A 51 13.62 19.77 -9.09
N MET A 52 13.90 18.55 -8.64
CA MET A 52 15.07 17.80 -9.13
C MET A 52 14.98 17.46 -10.63
N LEU A 53 13.76 17.31 -11.17
CA LEU A 53 13.47 17.10 -12.57
C LEU A 53 12.93 18.38 -13.24
N GLY A 54 13.10 19.54 -12.61
CA GLY A 54 12.52 20.81 -13.06
C GLY A 54 11.05 20.96 -12.66
N ARG A 55 10.33 21.86 -13.34
CA ARG A 55 8.92 22.17 -13.05
C ARG A 55 7.99 21.04 -13.50
N GLY A 56 6.91 20.82 -12.77
CA GLY A 56 5.91 19.80 -13.09
C GLY A 56 5.18 19.26 -11.86
N VAL A 57 4.36 18.22 -12.06
CA VAL A 57 3.66 17.53 -10.97
C VAL A 57 4.44 16.25 -10.63
N TYR A 58 4.93 16.20 -9.39
CA TYR A 58 5.73 15.10 -8.88
C TYR A 58 4.85 13.98 -8.33
N LEU A 59 5.12 12.77 -8.78
CA LEU A 59 4.33 11.58 -8.54
C LEU A 59 5.27 10.41 -8.23
N SER A 60 4.73 9.42 -7.54
CA SER A 60 5.40 8.13 -7.38
C SER A 60 4.45 6.99 -7.70
N ARG A 61 4.99 5.91 -8.25
CA ARG A 61 4.31 4.62 -8.36
C ARG A 61 4.37 3.81 -7.07
N ASP A 62 5.11 4.28 -6.07
CA ASP A 62 5.19 3.71 -4.73
C ASP A 62 4.33 4.51 -3.73
N LEU A 63 3.23 3.89 -3.27
CA LEU A 63 2.32 4.47 -2.29
C LEU A 63 3.02 4.76 -0.95
N ASN A 64 3.92 3.87 -0.50
CA ASN A 64 4.65 4.05 0.75
C ASN A 64 5.66 5.18 0.63
N LYS A 65 6.22 5.42 -0.56
CA LYS A 65 7.01 6.63 -0.81
C LYS A 65 6.14 7.87 -0.68
N ALA A 66 5.03 7.92 -1.42
CA ALA A 66 4.15 9.08 -1.47
C ALA A 66 3.58 9.43 -0.07
N SER A 67 3.22 8.43 0.74
CA SER A 67 2.67 8.66 2.09
C SER A 67 3.62 9.31 3.10
N ARG A 68 4.91 9.43 2.78
CA ARG A 68 5.88 10.16 3.62
C ARG A 68 5.88 11.66 3.37
N TYR A 69 5.16 12.15 2.37
CA TYR A 69 5.14 13.57 2.02
C TYR A 69 3.84 14.27 2.43
N PRO A 70 3.92 15.57 2.79
CA PRO A 70 5.15 16.36 2.90
C PRO A 70 5.95 16.02 4.18
N LEU A 71 7.28 16.14 4.12
CA LEU A 71 8.17 15.69 5.20
C LEU A 71 8.03 16.51 6.48
N ASP A 72 7.74 17.80 6.36
CA ASP A 72 7.60 18.79 7.44
C ASP A 72 6.24 18.75 8.15
N LYS A 73 5.21 18.10 7.57
CA LYS A 73 3.86 18.02 8.16
C LYS A 73 3.34 16.58 8.29
N PRO A 74 3.96 15.75 9.15
CA PRO A 74 3.61 14.34 9.29
C PRO A 74 2.17 14.05 9.71
N HIS A 75 1.54 14.95 10.45
CA HIS A 75 0.19 14.77 10.98
C HIS A 75 -0.93 15.18 10.00
N GLU A 76 -0.59 15.86 8.90
CA GLU A 76 -1.56 16.36 7.91
C GLU A 76 -1.57 15.53 6.62
N ARG A 77 -0.78 14.44 6.55
CA ARG A 77 -0.50 13.73 5.29
C ARG A 77 -1.72 12.98 4.77
N VAL A 78 -2.04 13.21 3.52
CA VAL A 78 -2.95 12.40 2.71
C VAL A 78 -2.23 12.00 1.41
N VAL A 79 -2.72 10.95 0.75
CA VAL A 79 -2.22 10.57 -0.57
C VAL A 79 -3.36 10.68 -1.57
N ILE A 80 -3.13 11.43 -2.64
CA ILE A 80 -4.03 11.45 -3.80
C ILE A 80 -3.61 10.31 -4.73
N ARG A 81 -4.53 9.38 -4.99
CA ARG A 81 -4.35 8.34 -6.00
C ARG A 81 -4.83 8.89 -7.34
N VAL A 82 -4.06 8.68 -8.40
CA VAL A 82 -4.32 9.27 -9.72
C VAL A 82 -4.11 8.28 -10.86
N LYS A 83 -4.78 8.52 -12.00
CA LYS A 83 -4.44 7.98 -13.32
C LYS A 83 -3.56 8.99 -14.04
N VAL A 84 -2.47 8.53 -14.64
CA VAL A 84 -1.49 9.39 -15.31
C VAL A 84 -1.23 8.83 -16.69
N ASP A 85 -1.60 9.57 -17.73
CA ASP A 85 -1.09 9.33 -19.08
C ASP A 85 0.33 9.88 -19.18
N VAL A 86 1.34 8.99 -19.16
CA VAL A 86 2.74 9.43 -19.12
C VAL A 86 3.24 9.99 -20.44
N GLY A 87 2.48 9.84 -21.54
CA GLY A 87 2.89 10.32 -22.86
C GLY A 87 4.29 9.84 -23.25
N LYS A 88 5.13 10.73 -23.77
CA LYS A 88 6.54 10.42 -24.07
C LYS A 88 7.40 10.59 -22.81
N VAL A 89 8.06 9.51 -22.38
CA VAL A 89 8.83 9.46 -21.15
C VAL A 89 10.31 9.67 -21.43
N LYS A 90 10.98 10.47 -20.60
CA LYS A 90 12.43 10.60 -20.58
C LYS A 90 13.01 10.05 -19.27
N LYS A 91 13.82 9.00 -19.37
CA LYS A 91 14.66 8.54 -18.26
C LYS A 91 15.73 9.59 -17.93
N ILE A 92 15.82 9.96 -16.65
CA ILE A 92 16.82 10.87 -16.07
C ILE A 92 17.50 10.11 -14.93
N ASP A 93 18.66 9.51 -15.19
CA ASP A 93 19.28 8.50 -14.32
C ASP A 93 20.63 8.92 -13.74
N GLN A 94 20.93 10.21 -13.74
CA GLN A 94 22.11 10.76 -13.08
C GLN A 94 21.92 12.23 -12.74
N GLN A 95 22.62 12.67 -11.68
CA GLN A 95 22.70 14.09 -11.35
C GLN A 95 23.45 14.83 -12.45
N GLY A 96 22.93 16.01 -12.85
CA GLY A 96 23.48 16.78 -13.96
C GLY A 96 23.18 16.19 -15.34
N HIS A 97 22.18 15.32 -15.47
CA HIS A 97 21.75 14.81 -16.77
C HIS A 97 21.40 16.00 -17.70
N PRO A 98 21.82 16.02 -18.99
CA PRO A 98 21.66 17.18 -19.87
C PRO A 98 20.21 17.69 -20.01
N LEU A 99 19.24 16.78 -19.90
CA LEU A 99 17.81 17.07 -19.97
C LEU A 99 17.12 17.06 -18.60
N GLN A 100 17.85 17.07 -17.49
CA GLN A 100 17.30 16.90 -16.14
C GLN A 100 16.14 17.86 -15.86
N LYS A 101 16.24 19.12 -16.29
CA LYS A 101 15.21 20.15 -16.09
C LYS A 101 14.56 20.67 -17.37
N THR A 102 14.99 20.22 -18.55
CA THR A 102 14.60 20.77 -19.87
C THR A 102 13.99 19.72 -20.79
N TRP A 103 13.71 18.51 -20.29
CA TRP A 103 13.08 17.43 -21.05
C TRP A 103 11.76 17.84 -21.71
N HIS A 104 10.96 18.71 -21.09
CA HIS A 104 9.69 19.18 -21.65
C HIS A 104 9.89 20.05 -22.90
N ASP A 105 10.95 20.87 -22.96
CA ASP A 105 11.30 21.65 -24.15
C ASP A 105 11.68 20.75 -25.35
N HIS A 106 12.03 19.49 -25.07
CA HIS A 106 12.39 18.49 -26.07
C HIS A 106 11.22 17.56 -26.42
N GLY A 107 9.99 17.95 -26.09
CA GLY A 107 8.76 17.26 -26.44
C GLY A 107 8.51 15.98 -25.65
N TYR A 108 9.06 15.87 -24.44
CA TYR A 108 8.72 14.81 -23.49
C TYR A 108 7.61 15.28 -22.55
N ASP A 109 6.70 14.38 -22.20
CA ASP A 109 5.54 14.66 -21.33
C ASP A 109 5.81 14.32 -19.86
N THR A 110 6.71 13.36 -19.62
CA THR A 110 7.09 12.90 -18.29
C THR A 110 8.61 12.70 -18.22
N ALA A 111 9.27 13.22 -17.19
CA ALA A 111 10.59 12.76 -16.79
C ALA A 111 10.46 11.70 -15.70
N TRP A 112 11.26 10.63 -15.82
CA TRP A 112 11.30 9.54 -14.87
C TRP A 112 12.72 9.36 -14.32
N CYS A 113 12.86 9.44 -13.00
CA CYS A 113 14.06 9.10 -12.26
C CYS A 113 13.95 7.64 -11.78
N PRO A 114 14.81 6.72 -12.21
CA PRO A 114 14.81 5.34 -11.70
C PRO A 114 15.29 5.27 -10.24
N PRO A 115 14.97 4.18 -9.52
CA PRO A 115 15.55 3.94 -8.20
C PRO A 115 17.05 3.65 -8.32
N ASN A 116 17.77 3.81 -7.21
CA ASN A 116 19.20 3.49 -7.07
C ASN A 116 20.15 4.17 -8.07
N CYS A 117 19.78 5.32 -8.64
CA CYS A 117 20.64 6.08 -9.56
C CYS A 117 21.42 7.23 -8.91
N GLY A 118 21.37 7.35 -7.58
CA GLY A 118 22.11 8.35 -6.81
C GLY A 118 21.56 9.78 -6.88
N MET A 119 20.43 10.01 -7.56
CA MET A 119 19.80 11.34 -7.64
C MET A 119 18.95 11.71 -6.43
N LEU A 120 18.37 10.71 -5.75
CA LEU A 120 17.53 10.89 -4.58
C LEU A 120 18.15 10.16 -3.39
N SER A 121 18.24 10.82 -2.24
CA SER A 121 18.71 10.21 -0.99
C SER A 121 17.88 8.99 -0.56
N SER A 122 16.61 8.93 -0.97
CA SER A 122 15.73 7.79 -0.72
C SER A 122 16.04 6.57 -1.59
N ASN A 123 16.81 6.71 -2.67
CA ASN A 123 17.01 5.70 -3.71
C ASN A 123 15.73 5.15 -4.36
N LEU A 124 14.60 5.82 -4.18
CA LEU A 124 13.32 5.46 -4.80
C LEU A 124 13.06 6.28 -6.05
N GLU A 125 12.26 5.72 -6.94
CA GLU A 125 11.89 6.34 -8.21
C GLU A 125 11.04 7.60 -8.05
N GLU A 126 11.04 8.46 -9.07
CA GLU A 126 10.17 9.64 -9.12
C GLU A 126 9.76 9.96 -10.55
N ASP A 127 8.48 10.23 -10.75
CA ASP A 127 7.92 10.71 -12.00
C ASP A 127 7.59 12.21 -11.88
N CYS A 128 7.93 13.01 -12.89
CA CYS A 128 7.56 14.42 -13.00
C CYS A 128 6.82 14.65 -14.31
N VAL A 129 5.53 14.95 -14.22
CA VAL A 129 4.63 15.15 -15.37
C VAL A 129 4.49 16.63 -15.68
N TRP A 130 4.64 17.00 -16.95
CA TRP A 130 4.67 18.40 -17.38
C TRP A 130 3.30 19.06 -17.32
N ASP A 131 2.30 18.45 -17.97
CA ASP A 131 0.94 18.98 -18.07
C ASP A 131 0.01 18.27 -17.06
N PRO A 132 -0.52 19.00 -16.05
CA PRO A 132 -1.50 18.47 -15.11
C PRO A 132 -2.73 17.82 -15.75
N LYS A 133 -3.11 18.21 -16.98
CA LYS A 133 -4.28 17.64 -17.69
C LYS A 133 -4.12 16.14 -17.99
N ARG A 134 -2.90 15.63 -17.95
CA ARG A 134 -2.60 14.19 -18.08
C ARG A 134 -2.92 13.40 -16.82
N ILE A 135 -3.27 14.07 -15.72
CA ILE A 135 -3.50 13.50 -14.41
C ILE A 135 -4.98 13.56 -14.07
N THR A 136 -5.60 12.40 -13.87
CA THR A 136 -6.99 12.28 -13.40
C THR A 136 -7.01 11.78 -11.97
N ILE A 137 -7.63 12.54 -11.06
CA ILE A 137 -7.82 12.12 -9.67
C ILE A 137 -8.76 10.92 -9.62
N ILE A 138 -8.37 9.92 -8.84
CA ILE A 138 -9.20 8.74 -8.54
C ILE A 138 -9.88 8.94 -7.18
N ASP A 139 -9.08 8.98 -6.12
CA ASP A 139 -9.54 9.13 -4.73
C ASP A 139 -8.44 9.75 -3.86
N VAL A 140 -8.78 10.02 -2.60
CA VAL A 140 -7.82 10.41 -1.56
C VAL A 140 -7.79 9.32 -0.50
N ILE A 141 -6.59 8.82 -0.25
CA ILE A 141 -6.27 7.85 0.78
C ILE A 141 -5.94 8.64 2.05
N PRO A 142 -6.65 8.45 3.18
CA PRO A 142 -6.33 9.10 4.46
C PRO A 142 -5.13 8.44 5.16
N PRO A 143 -4.46 9.14 6.10
CA PRO A 143 -3.25 8.64 6.76
C PRO A 143 -3.47 7.33 7.53
N SER A 144 -4.69 7.09 8.02
CA SER A 144 -5.08 5.84 8.69
C SER A 144 -4.98 4.60 7.79
N LEU A 145 -4.92 4.77 6.47
CA LEU A 145 -4.78 3.71 5.47
C LEU A 145 -3.38 3.64 4.84
N GLN A 146 -2.46 4.54 5.22
CA GLN A 146 -1.20 4.75 4.51
C GLN A 146 0.04 4.14 5.15
N ASN A 147 0.02 3.78 6.44
CA ASN A 147 1.15 3.15 7.15
C ASN A 147 0.79 2.77 8.61
N THR A 148 0.05 1.67 8.83
CA THR A 148 -0.20 1.11 10.18
C THR A 148 0.47 -0.26 10.37
N VAL A 149 1.75 -0.42 10.00
CA VAL A 149 2.47 -1.67 10.28
C VAL A 149 3.38 -1.56 11.52
N LEU A 150 3.77 -0.34 11.94
CA LEU A 150 4.77 -0.15 13.01
C LEU A 150 4.26 0.43 14.33
N ALA A 151 3.04 0.98 14.38
CA ALA A 151 2.47 1.50 15.62
C ALA A 151 1.63 0.45 16.34
N ASP A 152 1.74 0.41 17.67
CA ASP A 152 0.89 -0.39 18.55
C ASP A 152 -0.60 -0.12 18.21
N PRO A 153 -1.43 -1.17 18.07
CA PRO A 153 -2.86 -0.99 17.84
C PRO A 153 -3.49 -0.17 18.97
N VAL A 154 -4.27 0.84 18.60
CA VAL A 154 -5.04 1.64 19.56
C VAL A 154 -6.32 0.89 19.88
N GLU A 155 -6.56 0.63 21.17
CA GLU A 155 -7.74 -0.09 21.63
C GLU A 155 -9.04 0.57 21.16
N GLY A 156 -10.03 -0.27 20.84
CA GLY A 156 -11.36 0.15 20.35
C GLY A 156 -11.39 0.77 18.95
N LYS A 157 -10.24 0.94 18.29
CA LYS A 157 -10.16 1.54 16.96
C LYS A 157 -10.53 0.54 15.86
N ASN A 158 -11.08 1.08 14.77
CA ASN A 158 -11.29 0.33 13.54
C ASN A 158 -10.04 0.37 12.64
N TYR A 159 -9.62 -0.79 12.15
CA TYR A 159 -8.52 -0.94 11.20
C TYR A 159 -8.99 -1.63 9.93
N THR A 160 -8.36 -1.25 8.80
CA THR A 160 -8.38 -2.07 7.59
C THR A 160 -7.24 -3.07 7.70
N MET A 161 -7.57 -4.36 7.59
CA MET A 161 -6.62 -5.47 7.66
C MET A 161 -6.81 -6.39 6.45
N PHE A 162 -5.92 -7.37 6.32
CA PHE A 162 -5.80 -8.24 5.17
C PHE A 162 -5.66 -9.69 5.61
N TYR A 163 -6.36 -10.59 4.91
CA TYR A 163 -6.32 -12.03 5.13
C TYR A 163 -5.95 -12.76 3.84
N GLY A 164 -4.77 -13.38 3.83
CA GLY A 164 -4.32 -14.22 2.72
C GLY A 164 -4.99 -15.59 2.74
N THR A 165 -5.53 -16.02 1.61
CA THR A 165 -6.24 -17.30 1.48
C THR A 165 -6.25 -17.81 0.03
N SER A 166 -6.92 -18.93 -0.23
CA SER A 166 -7.21 -19.41 -1.59
C SER A 166 -8.40 -18.68 -2.21
N LYS A 167 -8.52 -18.69 -3.54
CA LYS A 167 -9.70 -18.16 -4.25
C LYS A 167 -11.00 -18.82 -3.77
N GLU A 168 -10.98 -20.13 -3.56
CA GLU A 168 -12.14 -20.90 -3.13
C GLU A 168 -12.55 -20.52 -1.71
N ASP A 169 -11.60 -20.47 -0.79
CA ASP A 169 -11.87 -20.14 0.60
C ASP A 169 -12.27 -18.68 0.77
N ALA A 170 -11.77 -17.76 -0.07
CA ALA A 170 -12.25 -16.38 -0.11
C ALA A 170 -13.76 -16.30 -0.38
N GLU A 171 -14.29 -17.08 -1.32
CA GLU A 171 -15.73 -17.11 -1.60
C GLU A 171 -16.52 -17.77 -0.45
N LYS A 172 -15.99 -18.84 0.16
CA LYS A 172 -16.59 -19.45 1.36
C LYS A 172 -16.68 -18.46 2.53
N ILE A 173 -15.61 -17.72 2.79
CA ILE A 173 -15.55 -16.72 3.86
C ILE A 173 -16.53 -15.57 3.60
N LYS A 174 -16.73 -15.17 2.34
CA LYS A 174 -17.75 -14.17 1.99
C LYS A 174 -19.17 -14.68 2.25
N ALA A 175 -19.42 -15.95 1.95
CA ALA A 175 -20.75 -16.55 2.12
C ALA A 175 -21.09 -16.85 3.59
N HIS A 176 -20.09 -17.24 4.39
CA HIS A 176 -20.32 -17.83 5.70
C HIS A 176 -19.58 -17.14 6.86
N GLY A 177 -18.76 -16.13 6.57
CA GLY A 177 -17.90 -15.47 7.54
C GLY A 177 -16.60 -16.23 7.82
N PHE A 178 -15.79 -15.68 8.72
CA PHE A 178 -14.54 -16.29 9.14
C PHE A 178 -14.77 -17.39 10.19
N CYS A 179 -13.98 -18.46 10.10
CA CYS A 179 -13.83 -19.44 11.17
C CYS A 179 -12.52 -19.18 11.92
N GLN A 180 -12.55 -19.41 13.24
CA GLN A 180 -11.34 -19.35 14.05
C GLN A 180 -10.43 -20.55 13.73
N SER A 181 -9.13 -20.35 13.92
CA SER A 181 -8.12 -21.42 13.81
C SER A 181 -7.08 -21.29 14.91
N ASN A 182 -6.35 -22.37 15.18
CA ASN A 182 -5.24 -22.36 16.12
C ASN A 182 -3.96 -21.88 15.43
N GLY A 183 -3.23 -20.98 16.11
CA GLY A 183 -1.95 -20.47 15.62
C GLY A 183 -1.06 -19.98 16.74
N ILE A 184 -0.06 -19.14 16.41
CA ILE A 184 0.99 -18.70 17.33
C ILE A 184 0.47 -17.89 18.53
N LEU A 185 -0.67 -17.22 18.39
CA LEU A 185 -1.37 -16.48 19.43
C LEU A 185 -2.61 -17.24 19.95
N GLY A 186 -2.69 -18.56 19.78
CA GLY A 186 -3.85 -19.34 20.23
C GLY A 186 -4.98 -19.34 19.21
N HIS A 187 -6.22 -19.44 19.69
CA HIS A 187 -7.39 -19.64 18.83
C HIS A 187 -7.97 -18.29 18.41
N GLY A 188 -8.20 -18.10 17.11
CA GLY A 188 -8.75 -16.85 16.57
C GLY A 188 -8.61 -16.72 15.06
N VAL A 189 -8.93 -15.55 14.53
CA VAL A 189 -8.75 -15.20 13.12
C VAL A 189 -7.49 -14.35 12.96
N TYR A 190 -6.54 -14.85 12.18
CA TYR A 190 -5.22 -14.24 12.00
C TYR A 190 -5.22 -13.27 10.84
N LEU A 191 -5.02 -11.99 11.13
CA LEU A 191 -5.03 -10.90 10.17
C LEU A 191 -3.69 -10.16 10.17
N SER A 192 -3.50 -9.35 9.14
CA SER A 192 -2.33 -8.50 8.97
C SER A 192 -2.77 -7.11 8.57
N ARG A 193 -2.23 -6.07 9.19
CA ARG A 193 -2.31 -4.69 8.71
C ARG A 193 -1.38 -4.44 7.52
N ASP A 194 -0.45 -5.37 7.27
CA ASP A 194 0.39 -5.41 6.08
C ASP A 194 -0.25 -6.26 4.96
N VAL A 195 -0.58 -5.63 3.84
CA VAL A 195 -1.16 -6.28 2.67
C VAL A 195 -0.16 -7.18 1.93
N GLU A 196 1.13 -6.81 1.86
CA GLU A 196 2.16 -7.60 1.18
C GLU A 196 2.36 -8.91 1.95
N LYS A 197 2.35 -8.87 3.28
CA LYS A 197 2.35 -10.08 4.11
C LYS A 197 1.19 -11.00 3.72
N ALA A 198 -0.03 -10.47 3.60
CA ALA A 198 -1.21 -11.27 3.26
C ALA A 198 -1.10 -11.97 1.89
N PHE A 199 -0.35 -11.43 0.93
CA PHE A 199 -0.12 -12.11 -0.36
C PHE A 199 0.91 -13.27 -0.29
N THR A 200 1.79 -13.25 0.70
CA THR A 200 2.79 -14.31 0.87
C THR A 200 2.22 -15.56 1.54
N VAL A 201 1.05 -15.43 2.18
CA VAL A 201 0.35 -16.50 2.89
C VAL A 201 -1.00 -16.83 2.25
N PRO A 202 -1.48 -18.07 2.34
CA PRO A 202 -0.74 -19.25 2.79
C PRO A 202 0.32 -19.70 1.75
N ALA A 203 1.53 -20.00 2.24
CA ALA A 203 2.67 -20.35 1.39
C ALA A 203 2.47 -21.63 0.55
N HIS A 204 1.63 -22.55 1.04
CA HIS A 204 1.33 -23.83 0.36
C HIS A 204 0.37 -23.68 -0.82
N VAL A 205 -0.42 -22.60 -0.87
CA VAL A 205 -1.33 -22.34 -2.01
C VAL A 205 -0.51 -21.76 -3.16
N PRO A 206 -0.63 -22.26 -4.40
CA PRO A 206 0.05 -21.68 -5.56
C PRO A 206 -0.36 -20.22 -5.78
N VAL A 207 0.59 -19.36 -6.18
CA VAL A 207 0.36 -17.90 -6.32
C VAL A 207 -0.88 -17.57 -7.17
N HIS A 208 -1.10 -18.30 -8.28
CA HIS A 208 -2.24 -18.09 -9.17
C HIS A 208 -3.61 -18.51 -8.59
N GLN A 209 -3.62 -19.26 -7.49
CA GLN A 209 -4.81 -19.67 -6.75
C GLN A 209 -5.02 -18.87 -5.46
N ARG A 210 -4.09 -17.97 -5.10
CA ARG A 210 -4.24 -17.12 -3.91
C ARG A 210 -5.26 -16.02 -4.14
N SER A 211 -5.77 -15.47 -3.05
CA SER A 211 -6.57 -14.25 -2.96
C SER A 211 -6.34 -13.64 -1.58
N VAL A 212 -6.54 -12.33 -1.48
CA VAL A 212 -6.46 -11.61 -0.21
C VAL A 212 -7.81 -10.97 0.04
N LEU A 213 -8.40 -11.21 1.21
CA LEU A 213 -9.58 -10.48 1.65
C LEU A 213 -9.13 -9.18 2.32
N ARG A 214 -9.72 -8.06 1.93
CA ARG A 214 -9.61 -6.80 2.67
C ARG A 214 -10.78 -6.72 3.64
N VAL A 215 -10.49 -6.49 4.91
CA VAL A 215 -11.48 -6.53 5.98
C VAL A 215 -11.41 -5.28 6.84
N LYS A 216 -12.54 -4.89 7.43
CA LYS A 216 -12.62 -3.89 8.50
C LYS A 216 -12.76 -4.63 9.84
N VAL A 217 -11.96 -4.24 10.82
CA VAL A 217 -11.91 -4.89 12.13
C VAL A 217 -11.96 -3.85 13.23
N ASN A 218 -12.85 -4.03 14.22
CA ASN A 218 -12.75 -3.35 15.50
C ASN A 218 -11.90 -4.18 16.47
N VAL A 219 -10.71 -3.70 16.80
CA VAL A 219 -9.73 -4.48 17.59
C VAL A 219 -10.08 -4.60 19.07
N GLY A 220 -11.05 -3.82 19.58
CA GLY A 220 -11.46 -3.89 20.98
C GLY A 220 -10.30 -3.70 21.97
N LYS A 221 -10.30 -4.44 23.09
CA LYS A 221 -9.15 -4.49 24.01
C LYS A 221 -8.01 -5.30 23.38
N VAL A 222 -6.79 -4.76 23.37
CA VAL A 222 -5.66 -5.34 22.64
C VAL A 222 -4.58 -5.83 23.61
N LYS A 223 -4.23 -7.12 23.53
CA LYS A 223 -3.09 -7.66 24.25
C LYS A 223 -1.86 -7.70 23.35
N LYS A 224 -0.84 -6.89 23.68
CA LYS A 224 0.50 -7.05 23.12
C LYS A 224 1.14 -8.35 23.64
N VAL A 225 1.61 -9.17 22.71
CA VAL A 225 2.33 -10.43 22.96
C VAL A 225 3.63 -10.37 22.15
N ASP A 226 4.73 -10.03 22.81
CA ASP A 226 5.98 -9.59 22.17
C ASP A 226 7.18 -10.49 22.47
N TYR A 227 6.96 -11.69 23.01
CA TYR A 227 7.98 -12.72 23.13
C TYR A 227 7.37 -14.13 23.19
N GLN A 228 8.17 -15.13 22.81
CA GLN A 228 7.77 -16.53 22.87
C GLN A 228 7.66 -17.00 24.33
N GLY A 229 6.55 -17.67 24.66
CA GLY A 229 6.28 -18.13 26.04
C GLY A 229 5.62 -17.07 26.91
N HIS A 230 5.14 -15.96 26.34
CA HIS A 230 4.37 -14.96 27.07
C HIS A 230 3.19 -15.63 27.81
N PRO A 231 2.92 -15.32 29.09
CA PRO A 231 1.92 -16.03 29.91
C PRO A 231 0.52 -16.09 29.27
N LEU A 232 0.14 -15.01 28.59
CA LEU A 232 -1.15 -14.90 27.88
C LEU A 232 -1.06 -15.24 26.38
N GLN A 233 0.04 -15.81 25.88
CA GLN A 233 0.23 -16.04 24.44
C GLN A 233 -0.93 -16.81 23.80
N LYS A 234 -1.55 -17.74 24.52
CA LYS A 234 -2.64 -18.59 24.03
C LYS A 234 -3.99 -18.34 24.72
N THR A 235 -4.01 -17.59 25.82
CA THR A 235 -5.14 -17.49 26.77
C THR A 235 -5.58 -16.04 27.01
N TRP A 236 -5.10 -15.09 26.20
CA TRP A 236 -5.48 -13.68 26.29
C TRP A 236 -7.00 -13.46 26.17
N HIS A 237 -7.71 -14.28 25.41
CA HIS A 237 -9.18 -14.19 25.26
C HIS A 237 -9.92 -14.57 26.56
N ASP A 238 -9.35 -15.43 27.41
CA ASP A 238 -9.90 -15.74 28.74
C ASP A 238 -9.78 -14.55 29.71
N HIS A 239 -8.97 -13.55 29.35
CA HIS A 239 -8.70 -12.36 30.14
C HIS A 239 -9.36 -11.11 29.53
N GLU A 240 -10.50 -11.29 28.86
CA GLU A 240 -11.33 -10.23 28.26
C GLU A 240 -10.68 -9.43 27.12
N TYR A 241 -9.54 -9.88 26.58
CA TYR A 241 -8.97 -9.23 25.39
C TYR A 241 -9.68 -9.70 24.13
N ASP A 242 -9.94 -8.77 23.22
CA ASP A 242 -10.62 -9.02 21.95
C ASP A 242 -9.63 -9.38 20.84
N THR A 243 -8.43 -8.82 20.91
CA THR A 243 -7.36 -9.04 19.93
C THR A 243 -6.03 -9.26 20.64
N ALA A 244 -5.29 -10.30 20.27
CA ALA A 244 -3.86 -10.36 20.56
C ALA A 244 -3.06 -9.82 19.39
N TRP A 245 -2.05 -9.02 19.68
CA TRP A 245 -1.18 -8.42 18.68
C TRP A 245 0.29 -8.81 18.92
N CYS A 246 0.92 -9.33 17.88
CA CYS A 246 2.35 -9.62 17.84
C CYS A 246 3.06 -8.52 17.04
N PRO A 247 3.96 -7.73 17.67
CA PRO A 247 4.76 -6.73 16.96
C PRO A 247 5.74 -7.37 15.97
N PRO A 248 6.21 -6.61 14.97
CA PRO A 248 7.25 -7.07 14.06
C PRO A 248 8.59 -7.23 14.81
N HIS A 249 9.44 -8.14 14.34
CA HIS A 249 10.81 -8.36 14.86
C HIS A 249 10.94 -8.68 16.36
N CYS A 250 9.89 -9.14 17.03
CA CYS A 250 9.89 -9.41 18.48
C CYS A 250 10.41 -10.81 18.87
N GLY A 251 11.03 -11.54 17.93
CA GLY A 251 11.59 -12.87 18.20
C GLY A 251 10.56 -14.01 18.34
N MET A 252 9.26 -13.73 18.22
CA MET A 252 8.25 -14.78 18.05
C MET A 252 8.40 -15.48 16.69
N MET A 253 8.02 -16.76 16.61
CA MET A 253 8.06 -17.59 15.38
C MET A 253 6.99 -17.18 14.34
N VAL A 254 6.85 -15.88 14.07
CA VAL A 254 6.10 -15.41 12.90
C VAL A 254 7.00 -15.64 11.69
N ARG A 255 6.65 -16.59 10.82
CA ARG A 255 7.48 -16.99 9.66
C ARG A 255 7.88 -15.84 8.74
N SER A 256 7.19 -14.70 8.81
CA SER A 256 7.47 -13.50 8.01
C SER A 256 8.31 -12.43 8.73
N GLY A 257 8.53 -12.52 10.05
CA GLY A 257 9.14 -11.44 10.86
C GLY A 257 8.29 -10.17 11.00
N LEU A 258 7.08 -10.17 10.44
CA LEU A 258 6.16 -9.04 10.35
C LEU A 258 4.98 -9.22 11.32
N GLU A 259 4.35 -8.10 11.69
CA GLU A 259 3.28 -8.02 12.68
C GLU A 259 2.07 -8.92 12.40
N GLN A 260 1.35 -9.35 13.44
CA GLN A 260 0.17 -10.19 13.29
C GLN A 260 -0.89 -9.89 14.35
N ASP A 261 -2.12 -9.69 13.91
CA ASP A 261 -3.29 -9.58 14.76
C ASP A 261 -4.04 -10.92 14.81
N CYS A 262 -4.47 -11.33 15.99
CA CYS A 262 -5.32 -12.49 16.21
C CYS A 262 -6.60 -12.03 16.90
N VAL A 263 -7.70 -11.99 16.16
CA VAL A 263 -9.00 -11.51 16.63
C VAL A 263 -9.80 -12.70 17.16
N TRP A 264 -10.36 -12.57 18.37
CA TRP A 264 -11.10 -13.66 19.00
C TRP A 264 -12.42 -13.91 18.27
N ASP A 265 -13.34 -12.94 18.28
CA ASP A 265 -14.67 -13.10 17.70
C ASP A 265 -14.70 -12.74 16.20
N PRO A 266 -14.97 -13.70 15.30
CA PRO A 266 -15.10 -13.43 13.87
C PRO A 266 -16.14 -12.36 13.51
N LYS A 267 -17.16 -12.14 14.35
CA LYS A 267 -18.20 -11.13 14.10
C LYS A 267 -17.67 -9.70 14.13
N ARG A 268 -16.47 -9.48 14.70
CA ARG A 268 -15.77 -8.19 14.67
C ARG A 268 -15.13 -7.87 13.31
N ILE A 269 -15.15 -8.83 12.37
CA ILE A 269 -14.50 -8.74 11.08
C ILE A 269 -15.55 -8.62 9.99
N THR A 270 -15.52 -7.51 9.25
CA THR A 270 -16.39 -7.29 8.08
C THR A 270 -15.56 -7.36 6.81
N VAL A 271 -15.91 -8.25 5.88
CA VAL A 271 -15.27 -8.30 4.56
C VAL A 271 -15.69 -7.08 3.74
N ILE A 272 -14.72 -6.34 3.22
CA ILE A 272 -14.94 -5.21 2.32
C ILE A 272 -14.92 -5.71 0.87
N ASP A 273 -13.82 -6.34 0.46
CA ASP A 273 -13.65 -6.88 -0.90
C ASP A 273 -12.56 -7.97 -0.96
N VAL A 274 -12.36 -8.51 -2.18
CA VAL A 274 -11.33 -9.51 -2.50
C VAL A 274 -10.32 -8.90 -3.47
N ILE A 275 -9.04 -9.05 -3.16
CA ILE A 275 -7.90 -8.64 -3.97
C ILE A 275 -7.27 -9.89 -4.60
N ARG A 276 -7.09 -9.94 -5.93
CA ARG A 276 -6.66 -11.15 -6.64
C ARG A 276 -5.28 -10.96 -7.30
N PRO A 277 -4.33 -11.91 -7.14
CA PRO A 277 -3.06 -11.87 -7.86
C PRO A 277 -3.28 -12.11 -9.36
N LYS A 278 -2.67 -11.26 -10.21
CA LYS A 278 -2.80 -11.38 -11.68
C LYS A 278 -2.15 -12.67 -12.19
N SER A 279 -2.87 -13.42 -13.03
CA SER A 279 -2.27 -14.45 -13.89
C SER A 279 -1.40 -13.78 -14.95
N LYS A 280 -0.14 -14.19 -15.08
CA LYS A 280 0.64 -13.90 -16.30
C LYS A 280 -0.14 -14.50 -17.46
N LEU A 281 -0.67 -13.67 -18.35
CA LEU A 281 -1.06 -14.10 -19.69
C LEU A 281 0.19 -14.72 -20.31
N ARG A 282 0.13 -16.03 -20.61
CA ARG A 282 1.11 -16.65 -21.49
C ARG A 282 0.89 -16.01 -22.86
N SER A 283 1.84 -15.20 -23.30
CA SER A 283 1.96 -14.87 -24.71
C SER A 283 2.18 -16.17 -25.48
N LEU A 284 1.26 -16.46 -26.41
CA LEU A 284 1.41 -17.51 -27.43
C LEU A 284 2.68 -17.27 -28.26
#